data_AF-A0A1W1HVT1-F1
#
_entry.id   AF-A0A1W1HVT1-F1
#
_cell.length_a   1.000
_cell.length_b   1.000
_cell.length_c   1.000
_cell.angle_alpha   90.00
_cell.angle_beta   90.00
_cell.angle_gamma   90.00
#
_symmetry.space_group_name_H-M   'P 1'
#
loop_
_entity.id
_entity.type
_entity.pdbx_description
1 polymer ?
#
loop_
_entity_poly.entity_id
_entity_poly.type
_entity_poly.pdbx_seq_one_letter_code
_entity_poly.pdbx_strand_id
1 'polypeptide(L)'
;MKYLILHADGMADLACPELGGKTPLQAAATPNLDQIAQRGEVGLLSLPSEAGAAGSDVTSVAVLGYDPKKYYPGPGPLEAAGLGVTVGEQDVVFRCTMVTVRGESASGSKDRATDIKKLGPHVLMEDATAGLIDTEQARELLEAVNEQLGSESIQFYPGSGHRHLMVWVGGKSRATCLDPQPLVGRSIADALPSGDGADVLRKIMDAAFFILRDHPVNEEREQEGLKPANCLWLWGQGRAAVWPPLPERYQIAGVVVSSSDVHRGVGVCAGLDAVELPLADGSDANEFTGCVQAAVQELAKKDFVYLHAGLSDDVLHATDVQDKVRAIERFDAQVVGPILAALATYPAYRLLVVCDPGLAKSHGAEVPPILYALCDSAAKPSAGVTKRFHEQDANIAGTAPRDATKLMLRLFPRGV
;
A
#
# COMPACT_ATOMS: atom_id res chain seq x y z
N MET A 1 28.89 8.40 -1.94
CA MET A 1 27.72 8.48 -2.83
C MET A 1 26.51 8.07 -2.01
N LYS A 2 25.38 8.77 -2.08
CA LYS A 2 24.12 8.35 -1.44
C LYS A 2 23.09 7.94 -2.48
N TYR A 3 22.25 6.99 -2.16
CA TYR A 3 21.19 6.49 -3.03
C TYR A 3 19.86 6.58 -2.29
N LEU A 4 18.84 7.14 -2.94
CA LEU A 4 17.49 7.17 -2.40
C LEU A 4 16.50 6.75 -3.47
N ILE A 5 15.61 5.83 -3.13
CA ILE A 5 14.37 5.61 -3.86
C ILE A 5 13.25 6.25 -3.05
N LEU A 6 12.53 7.18 -3.67
CA LEU A 6 11.29 7.74 -3.15
C LEU A 6 10.13 7.10 -3.90
N HIS A 7 9.45 6.16 -3.27
CA HIS A 7 8.21 5.60 -3.78
C HIS A 7 7.04 6.45 -3.30
N ALA A 8 6.50 7.27 -4.22
CA ALA A 8 5.38 8.18 -4.03
C ALA A 8 4.09 7.46 -4.44
N ASP A 9 3.46 6.78 -3.49
CA ASP A 9 2.32 5.88 -3.71
C ASP A 9 1.01 6.68 -3.86
N GLY A 10 0.17 6.27 -4.81
CA GLY A 10 -1.21 6.76 -4.92
C GLY A 10 -1.42 8.07 -5.68
N MET A 11 -0.38 8.65 -6.29
CA MET A 11 -0.46 9.97 -6.92
C MET A 11 -0.78 9.92 -8.41
N ALA A 12 -0.37 8.86 -9.11
CA ALA A 12 -0.69 8.72 -10.52
C ALA A 12 -2.19 8.47 -10.69
N ASP A 13 -2.77 9.01 -11.76
CA ASP A 13 -4.18 8.82 -12.06
C ASP A 13 -4.50 8.99 -13.55
N LEU A 14 -5.75 8.70 -13.90
CA LEU A 14 -6.32 9.02 -15.20
C LEU A 14 -6.78 10.48 -15.25
N ALA A 15 -6.92 10.98 -16.48
CA ALA A 15 -7.50 12.29 -16.71
C ALA A 15 -8.99 12.29 -16.38
N CYS A 16 -9.49 13.32 -15.70
CA CYS A 16 -10.89 13.39 -15.33
C CYS A 16 -11.58 14.69 -15.79
N PRO A 17 -12.90 14.66 -16.07
CA PRO A 17 -13.67 15.83 -16.45
C PRO A 17 -13.67 16.96 -15.41
N GLU A 18 -13.65 16.62 -14.13
CA GLU A 18 -13.67 17.54 -12.98
C GLU A 18 -12.45 18.47 -12.96
N LEU A 19 -11.34 18.02 -13.55
CA LEU A 19 -10.10 18.80 -13.71
C LEU A 19 -9.91 19.33 -15.14
N GLY A 20 -10.98 19.34 -15.95
CA GLY A 20 -10.94 19.81 -17.34
C GLY A 20 -10.10 18.92 -18.25
N GLY A 21 -10.11 17.60 -18.03
CA GLY A 21 -9.33 16.63 -18.80
C GLY A 21 -7.87 16.49 -18.37
N LYS A 22 -7.53 16.99 -17.17
CA LYS A 22 -6.22 16.81 -16.55
C LYS A 22 -6.23 15.65 -15.55
N THR A 23 -5.05 15.10 -15.28
CA THR A 23 -4.86 14.22 -14.12
C THR A 23 -4.71 15.06 -12.83
N PRO A 24 -4.95 14.49 -11.63
CA PRO A 24 -4.67 15.18 -10.37
C PRO A 24 -3.22 15.65 -10.26
N LEU A 25 -2.26 14.81 -10.67
CA LEU A 25 -0.84 15.14 -10.65
C LEU A 25 -0.50 16.30 -11.62
N GLN A 26 -1.15 16.37 -12.78
CA GLN A 26 -1.00 17.49 -13.72
C GLN A 26 -1.63 18.80 -13.21
N ALA A 27 -2.72 18.70 -12.47
CA ALA A 27 -3.44 19.85 -11.90
C ALA A 27 -2.72 20.44 -10.68
N ALA A 28 -2.04 19.60 -9.89
CA ALA A 28 -1.31 20.00 -8.70
C ALA A 28 -0.09 20.89 -9.00
N ALA A 29 0.19 21.83 -8.09
CA ALA A 29 1.45 22.56 -8.06
C ALA A 29 2.57 21.71 -7.41
N THR A 30 3.40 21.08 -8.24
CA THR A 30 4.49 20.18 -7.80
C THR A 30 5.89 20.67 -8.21
N PRO A 31 6.34 21.84 -7.71
CA PRO A 31 7.62 22.43 -8.13
C PRO A 31 8.84 21.54 -7.84
N ASN A 32 8.81 20.72 -6.78
CA ASN A 32 9.94 19.87 -6.42
C ASN A 32 10.04 18.64 -7.35
N LEU A 33 8.93 17.97 -7.64
CA LEU A 33 8.89 16.90 -8.65
C LEU A 33 9.23 17.44 -10.04
N ASP A 34 8.73 18.62 -10.42
CA ASP A 34 9.09 19.28 -11.68
C ASP A 34 10.60 19.59 -11.75
N GLN A 35 11.22 20.02 -10.64
CA GLN A 35 12.66 20.22 -10.54
C GLN A 35 13.44 18.92 -10.76
N ILE A 36 12.97 17.79 -10.20
CA ILE A 36 13.59 16.48 -10.41
C ILE A 36 13.48 16.08 -11.88
N ALA A 37 12.29 16.23 -12.48
CA ALA A 37 12.04 15.91 -13.87
C ALA A 37 12.94 16.71 -14.82
N GLN A 38 13.12 18.02 -14.56
CA GLN A 38 13.98 18.89 -15.37
C GLN A 38 15.47 18.52 -15.32
N ARG A 39 15.94 18.03 -14.16
CA ARG A 39 17.35 17.65 -13.96
C ARG A 39 17.64 16.20 -14.34
N GLY A 40 16.61 15.36 -14.36
CA GLY A 40 16.73 13.92 -14.51
C GLY A 40 16.24 13.36 -15.84
N GLU A 41 16.36 12.04 -15.92
CA GLU A 41 15.59 11.24 -16.85
C GLU A 41 14.20 11.02 -16.29
N VAL A 42 13.18 11.09 -17.14
CA VAL A 42 11.79 10.77 -16.80
C VAL A 42 11.24 9.74 -17.78
N GLY A 43 10.21 9.03 -17.37
CA GLY A 43 9.47 8.17 -18.27
C GLY A 43 8.45 7.30 -17.56
N LEU A 44 7.96 6.31 -18.30
CA LEU A 44 6.99 5.33 -17.82
C LEU A 44 7.69 4.04 -17.38
N LEU A 45 7.09 3.35 -16.41
CA LEU A 45 7.45 1.99 -16.02
C LEU A 45 6.40 1.00 -16.49
N SER A 46 6.85 -0.20 -16.84
CA SER A 46 6.02 -1.38 -17.00
C SER A 46 6.40 -2.42 -15.96
N LEU A 47 5.37 -3.08 -15.44
CA LEU A 47 5.53 -4.32 -14.70
C LEU A 47 5.58 -5.48 -15.70
N PRO A 48 6.25 -6.60 -15.36
CA PRO A 48 6.18 -7.80 -16.17
C PRO A 48 4.72 -8.19 -16.46
N SER A 49 4.41 -8.58 -17.70
CA SER A 49 3.03 -8.81 -18.17
C SER A 49 2.26 -9.87 -17.38
N GLU A 50 2.96 -10.71 -16.62
CA GLU A 50 2.38 -11.77 -15.78
C GLU A 50 2.27 -11.39 -14.30
N ALA A 51 2.57 -10.14 -13.93
CA ALA A 51 2.52 -9.67 -12.55
C ALA A 51 1.09 -9.50 -11.99
N GLY A 52 0.05 -9.68 -12.81
CA GLY A 52 -1.35 -9.51 -12.39
C GLY A 52 -1.79 -8.05 -12.33
N ALA A 53 -2.85 -7.77 -11.57
CA ALA A 53 -3.31 -6.40 -11.33
C ALA A 53 -2.22 -5.59 -10.60
N ALA A 54 -1.92 -4.40 -11.10
CA ALA A 54 -0.80 -3.56 -10.67
C ALA A 54 -1.08 -2.89 -9.31
N GLY A 55 -0.88 -3.62 -8.21
CA GLY A 55 -0.82 -3.06 -6.87
C GLY A 55 0.54 -2.39 -6.58
N SER A 56 0.55 -1.41 -5.67
CA SER A 56 1.79 -0.70 -5.28
C SER A 56 2.83 -1.62 -4.62
N ASP A 57 2.36 -2.68 -3.97
CA ASP A 57 3.20 -3.75 -3.44
C ASP A 57 3.95 -4.52 -4.53
N VAL A 58 3.29 -4.87 -5.63
CA VAL A 58 3.90 -5.48 -6.82
C VAL A 58 4.90 -4.51 -7.47
N THR A 59 4.54 -3.22 -7.57
CA THR A 59 5.44 -2.16 -8.05
C THR A 59 6.70 -2.10 -7.19
N SER A 60 6.56 -2.15 -5.87
CA SER A 60 7.68 -2.11 -4.92
C SER A 60 8.64 -3.28 -5.09
N VAL A 61 8.11 -4.50 -5.25
CA VAL A 61 8.91 -5.70 -5.57
C VAL A 61 9.71 -5.49 -6.86
N ALA A 62 9.06 -5.00 -7.90
CA ALA A 62 9.69 -4.77 -9.20
C ALA A 62 10.74 -3.67 -9.15
N VAL A 63 10.46 -2.53 -8.50
CA VAL A 63 11.37 -1.39 -8.37
C VAL A 63 12.65 -1.77 -7.64
N LEU A 64 12.57 -2.65 -6.63
CA LEU A 64 13.74 -3.22 -5.94
C LEU A 64 14.48 -4.29 -6.76
N GLY A 65 14.08 -4.54 -8.01
CA GLY A 65 14.81 -5.37 -8.95
C GLY A 65 14.51 -6.87 -8.83
N TYR A 66 13.40 -7.24 -8.19
CA TYR A 66 12.90 -8.61 -8.11
C TYR A 66 11.80 -8.82 -9.15
N ASP A 67 11.77 -10.00 -9.76
CA ASP A 67 10.66 -10.41 -10.63
C ASP A 67 9.42 -10.76 -9.78
N PRO A 68 8.32 -10.00 -9.86
CA PRO A 68 7.13 -10.27 -9.05
C PRO A 68 6.57 -11.68 -9.27
N LYS A 69 6.69 -12.26 -10.48
CA LYS A 69 6.23 -13.63 -10.74
C LYS A 69 6.89 -14.66 -9.81
N LYS A 70 8.15 -14.42 -9.44
CA LYS A 70 8.93 -15.34 -8.60
C LYS A 70 8.89 -14.96 -7.12
N TYR A 71 8.88 -13.67 -6.81
CA TYR A 71 9.18 -13.19 -5.46
C TYR A 71 7.99 -12.55 -4.75
N TYR A 72 6.93 -12.14 -5.46
CA TYR A 72 5.77 -11.55 -4.82
C TYR A 72 4.96 -12.63 -4.10
N PRO A 73 4.93 -12.63 -2.75
CA PRO A 73 4.25 -13.67 -2.00
C PRO A 73 2.77 -13.35 -1.76
N GLY A 74 2.29 -12.18 -2.19
CA GLY A 74 1.02 -11.59 -1.77
C GLY A 74 1.20 -10.55 -0.66
N PRO A 75 0.20 -9.69 -0.40
CA PRO A 75 0.34 -8.60 0.55
C PRO A 75 0.34 -9.08 2.01
N GLY A 76 -0.34 -10.19 2.34
CA GLY A 76 -0.36 -10.75 3.70
C GLY A 76 1.04 -11.13 4.20
N PRO A 77 1.82 -11.96 3.48
CA PRO A 77 3.19 -12.28 3.88
C PRO A 77 4.14 -11.06 3.93
N LEU A 78 3.93 -10.06 3.06
CA LEU A 78 4.71 -8.82 3.11
C LEU A 78 4.38 -8.04 4.38
N GLU A 79 3.11 -7.83 4.69
CA GLU A 79 2.66 -7.17 5.92
C GLU A 79 3.11 -7.92 7.17
N ALA A 80 3.15 -9.26 7.16
CA ALA A 80 3.74 -10.05 8.24
C ALA A 80 5.23 -9.75 8.47
N ALA A 81 6.01 -9.69 7.38
CA ALA A 81 7.42 -9.29 7.47
C ALA A 81 7.56 -7.84 7.98
N GLY A 82 6.66 -6.96 7.55
CA GLY A 82 6.55 -5.57 7.99
C GLY A 82 6.17 -5.42 9.46
N LEU A 83 5.42 -6.34 10.05
CA LEU A 83 5.09 -6.34 11.48
C LEU A 83 6.09 -7.13 12.34
N GLY A 84 7.08 -7.79 11.71
CA GLY A 84 8.01 -8.67 12.41
C GLY A 84 7.37 -9.99 12.88
N VAL A 85 6.24 -10.38 12.29
CA VAL A 85 5.57 -11.65 12.58
C VAL A 85 6.39 -12.79 12.02
N THR A 86 6.76 -13.74 12.88
CA THR A 86 7.49 -14.94 12.46
C THR A 86 6.53 -15.95 11.83
N VAL A 87 6.81 -16.33 10.59
CA VAL A 87 5.97 -17.25 9.81
C VAL A 87 6.80 -18.42 9.31
N GLY A 88 6.30 -19.64 9.49
CA GLY A 88 6.92 -20.86 8.99
C GLY A 88 6.75 -21.01 7.48
N GLU A 89 7.62 -21.83 6.86
CA GLU A 89 7.62 -22.07 5.40
C GLU A 89 6.31 -22.66 4.87
N GLN A 90 5.58 -23.39 5.71
CA GLN A 90 4.30 -24.00 5.35
C GLN A 90 3.08 -23.19 5.79
N ASP A 91 3.30 -22.09 6.50
CA ASP A 91 2.22 -21.26 7.03
C ASP A 91 1.67 -20.37 5.93
N VAL A 92 0.37 -20.08 6.02
CA VAL A 92 -0.31 -19.20 5.09
C VAL A 92 -0.76 -17.97 5.85
N VAL A 93 -0.28 -16.81 5.42
CA VAL A 93 -0.68 -15.52 5.98
C VAL A 93 -1.80 -14.96 5.13
N PHE A 94 -2.86 -14.49 5.78
CA PHE A 94 -3.94 -13.74 5.19
C PHE A 94 -3.92 -12.32 5.75
N ARG A 95 -4.18 -11.33 4.92
CA ARG A 95 -4.72 -10.06 5.42
C ARG A 95 -6.08 -10.34 6.04
N CYS A 96 -6.33 -9.68 7.15
CA CYS A 96 -7.53 -9.77 7.94
C CYS A 96 -8.04 -8.34 8.13
N THR A 97 -8.86 -7.89 7.18
CA THR A 97 -9.34 -6.51 7.15
C THR A 97 -10.66 -6.38 7.89
N MET A 98 -10.76 -5.42 8.83
CA MET A 98 -12.04 -5.06 9.43
C MET A 98 -12.89 -4.29 8.43
N VAL A 99 -14.10 -4.78 8.20
CA VAL A 99 -15.06 -4.18 7.27
C VAL A 99 -16.42 -3.97 7.94
N THR A 100 -17.22 -3.10 7.35
CA THR A 100 -18.64 -2.95 7.66
C THR A 100 -19.47 -3.68 6.63
N VAL A 101 -20.25 -4.67 7.07
CA VAL A 101 -21.28 -5.31 6.26
C VAL A 101 -22.66 -5.05 6.82
N ARG A 102 -23.67 -5.04 5.96
CA ARG A 102 -25.08 -4.91 6.36
C ARG A 102 -25.97 -5.88 5.60
N GLY A 103 -27.13 -6.21 6.18
CA GLY A 103 -28.15 -7.00 5.51
C GLY A 103 -28.78 -6.22 4.36
N GLU A 104 -29.20 -6.91 3.30
CA GLU A 104 -30.00 -6.35 2.23
C GLU A 104 -31.48 -6.37 2.66
N SER A 105 -32.04 -5.24 3.14
CA SER A 105 -33.48 -5.18 3.40
C SER A 105 -34.27 -5.05 2.11
N ALA A 106 -35.34 -5.85 2.01
CA ALA A 106 -36.43 -5.57 1.11
C ALA A 106 -37.18 -4.32 1.60
N SER A 107 -36.92 -3.15 1.02
CA SER A 107 -37.75 -1.95 1.14
C SER A 107 -37.98 -1.39 2.56
N GLY A 108 -37.09 -0.52 3.03
CA GLY A 108 -37.47 0.59 3.93
C GLY A 108 -37.47 0.35 5.44
N SER A 109 -37.10 -0.84 5.93
CA SER A 109 -36.74 -1.03 7.33
C SER A 109 -35.27 -0.67 7.57
N LYS A 110 -34.93 -0.19 8.78
CA LYS A 110 -33.54 0.06 9.19
C LYS A 110 -32.77 -1.27 9.10
N ASP A 111 -31.88 -1.39 8.12
CA ASP A 111 -30.96 -2.52 7.94
C ASP A 111 -30.15 -2.73 9.23
N ARG A 112 -30.32 -3.86 9.91
CA ARG A 112 -29.51 -4.19 11.09
C ARG A 112 -28.64 -5.40 10.80
N ALA A 113 -27.36 -5.29 11.14
CA ALA A 113 -26.43 -6.43 11.12
C ALA A 113 -26.94 -7.60 11.98
N THR A 114 -27.79 -7.33 12.99
CA THR A 114 -28.40 -8.34 13.87
C THR A 114 -29.25 -9.38 13.13
N ASP A 115 -29.76 -9.03 11.95
CA ASP A 115 -30.64 -9.90 11.17
C ASP A 115 -29.85 -10.88 10.28
N ILE A 116 -28.54 -10.67 10.14
CA ILE A 116 -27.64 -11.56 9.40
C ILE A 116 -27.41 -12.82 10.23
N LYS A 117 -27.90 -13.95 9.73
CA LYS A 117 -27.69 -15.28 10.35
C LYS A 117 -26.45 -15.99 9.82
N LYS A 118 -25.91 -15.55 8.69
CA LYS A 118 -24.71 -16.09 8.05
C LYS A 118 -24.25 -15.14 6.95
N LEU A 119 -22.95 -15.02 6.73
CA LEU A 119 -22.44 -14.29 5.57
C LEU A 119 -22.88 -14.99 4.26
N GLY A 120 -23.38 -14.22 3.30
CA GLY A 120 -23.94 -14.77 2.08
C GLY A 120 -24.58 -13.73 1.15
N PRO A 121 -25.45 -14.17 0.22
CA PRO A 121 -25.97 -13.30 -0.84
C PRO A 121 -26.76 -12.08 -0.37
N HIS A 122 -27.38 -12.18 0.80
CA HIS A 122 -28.22 -11.16 1.43
C HIS A 122 -27.40 -10.13 2.23
N VAL A 123 -26.08 -10.10 2.05
CA VAL A 123 -25.16 -9.23 2.78
C VAL A 123 -24.43 -8.35 1.77
N LEU A 124 -24.40 -7.05 2.05
CA LEU A 124 -23.71 -6.04 1.26
C LEU A 124 -22.46 -5.57 1.99
N MET A 125 -21.36 -5.37 1.25
CA MET A 125 -20.19 -4.65 1.75
C MET A 125 -20.54 -3.16 1.80
N GLU A 126 -20.67 -2.60 3.00
CA GLU A 126 -20.98 -1.18 3.15
C GLU A 126 -19.72 -0.32 3.13
N ASP A 127 -18.67 -0.76 3.83
CA ASP A 127 -17.40 -0.05 3.92
C ASP A 127 -16.25 -1.04 4.09
N ALA A 128 -15.20 -0.93 3.28
CA ALA A 128 -14.05 -1.85 3.30
C ALA A 128 -12.96 -1.47 4.30
N THR A 129 -13.15 -0.37 5.04
CA THR A 129 -12.22 0.16 6.05
C THR A 129 -12.84 0.29 7.44
N ALA A 130 -14.10 -0.15 7.57
CA ALA A 130 -14.96 0.10 8.72
C ALA A 130 -15.05 1.59 9.12
N GLY A 131 -15.08 2.48 8.13
CA GLY A 131 -15.04 3.93 8.35
C GLY A 131 -13.74 4.39 8.99
N LEU A 132 -12.62 3.81 8.55
CA LEU A 132 -11.27 4.11 9.02
C LEU A 132 -11.16 4.01 10.55
N ILE A 133 -11.62 2.88 11.09
CA ILE A 133 -11.56 2.59 12.53
C ILE A 133 -10.16 2.87 13.10
N ASP A 134 -10.10 3.48 14.28
CA ASP A 134 -8.85 3.77 14.94
C ASP A 134 -8.17 2.49 15.44
N THR A 135 -6.84 2.54 15.55
CA THR A 135 -6.03 1.38 15.89
C THR A 135 -6.34 0.81 17.28
N GLU A 136 -6.75 1.62 18.24
CA GLU A 136 -7.01 1.14 19.61
C GLU A 136 -8.32 0.35 19.67
N GLN A 137 -9.40 0.90 19.10
CA GLN A 137 -10.68 0.20 18.97
C GLN A 137 -10.56 -1.07 18.13
N ALA A 138 -9.81 -1.01 17.02
CA ALA A 138 -9.57 -2.16 16.17
C ALA A 138 -8.78 -3.25 16.91
N ARG A 139 -7.82 -2.88 17.76
CA ARG A 139 -7.07 -3.85 18.56
C ARG A 139 -7.95 -4.55 19.58
N GLU A 140 -8.80 -3.81 20.30
CA GLU A 140 -9.75 -4.39 21.26
C GLU A 140 -10.68 -5.42 20.57
N LEU A 141 -11.22 -5.07 19.41
CA LEU A 141 -12.05 -5.96 18.60
C LEU A 141 -11.28 -7.21 18.14
N LEU A 142 -10.03 -7.06 17.71
CA LEU A 142 -9.21 -8.19 17.26
C LEU A 142 -8.81 -9.10 18.42
N GLU A 143 -8.55 -8.55 19.60
CA GLU A 143 -8.29 -9.31 20.83
C GLU A 143 -9.47 -10.20 21.18
N ALA A 144 -10.71 -9.67 21.16
CA ALA A 144 -11.92 -10.45 21.39
C ALA A 144 -12.09 -11.61 20.39
N VAL A 145 -11.70 -11.41 19.13
CA VAL A 145 -11.69 -12.47 18.12
C VAL A 145 -10.59 -13.50 18.42
N ASN A 146 -9.39 -13.05 18.77
CA ASN A 146 -8.26 -13.93 19.04
C ASN A 146 -8.47 -14.78 20.30
N GLU A 147 -9.17 -14.27 21.32
CA GLU A 147 -9.55 -15.02 22.52
C GLU A 147 -10.48 -16.21 22.20
N GLN A 148 -11.38 -16.05 21.23
CA GLN A 148 -12.39 -17.08 20.91
C GLN A 148 -12.00 -17.98 19.76
N LEU A 149 -11.32 -17.45 18.75
CA LEU A 149 -10.97 -18.15 17.50
C LEU A 149 -9.48 -18.47 17.38
N GLY A 150 -8.63 -17.85 18.20
CA GLY A 150 -7.20 -18.14 18.25
C GLY A 150 -6.92 -19.55 18.74
N SER A 151 -5.91 -20.19 18.14
CA SER A 151 -5.46 -21.54 18.47
C SER A 151 -3.99 -21.72 18.09
N GLU A 152 -3.42 -22.90 18.35
CA GLU A 152 -2.09 -23.27 17.84
C GLU A 152 -2.02 -23.24 16.30
N SER A 153 -3.18 -23.35 15.63
CA SER A 153 -3.28 -23.41 14.17
C SER A 153 -3.67 -22.08 13.50
N ILE A 154 -4.31 -21.18 14.23
CA ILE A 154 -4.86 -19.92 13.71
C ILE A 154 -4.51 -18.83 14.72
N GLN A 155 -3.79 -17.82 14.28
CA GLN A 155 -3.39 -16.70 15.13
C GLN A 155 -3.69 -15.39 14.44
N PHE A 156 -4.22 -14.41 15.18
CA PHE A 156 -4.47 -13.07 14.68
C PHE A 156 -3.43 -12.10 15.22
N TYR A 157 -2.97 -11.18 14.38
CA TYR A 157 -1.95 -10.19 14.73
C TYR A 157 -2.45 -8.78 14.43
N PRO A 158 -2.45 -7.87 15.41
CA PRO A 158 -2.90 -6.50 15.19
C PRO A 158 -1.88 -5.73 14.34
N GLY A 159 -2.36 -5.16 13.23
CA GLY A 159 -1.71 -4.03 12.54
C GLY A 159 -2.42 -2.70 12.83
N SER A 160 -2.34 -1.77 11.88
CA SER A 160 -2.85 -0.40 12.03
C SER A 160 -4.27 -0.24 11.50
N GLY A 161 -5.13 0.47 12.25
CA GLY A 161 -6.52 0.72 11.90
C GLY A 161 -7.27 -0.57 11.56
N HIS A 162 -7.90 -0.62 10.38
CA HIS A 162 -8.65 -1.78 9.89
C HIS A 162 -7.78 -2.94 9.36
N ARG A 163 -6.44 -2.83 9.37
CA ARG A 163 -5.53 -3.76 8.69
C ARG A 163 -4.85 -4.66 9.70
N HIS A 164 -5.17 -5.95 9.67
CA HIS A 164 -4.59 -6.96 10.55
C HIS A 164 -4.18 -8.20 9.76
N LEU A 165 -3.61 -9.19 10.46
CA LEU A 165 -3.22 -10.46 9.85
C LEU A 165 -3.86 -11.65 10.54
N MET A 166 -4.03 -12.72 9.77
CA MET A 166 -4.29 -14.06 10.28
C MET A 166 -3.21 -15.00 9.73
N VAL A 167 -2.51 -15.71 10.62
CA VAL A 167 -1.58 -16.77 10.26
C VAL A 167 -2.28 -18.12 10.46
N TRP A 168 -2.33 -18.91 9.39
CA TRP A 168 -2.80 -20.29 9.39
C TRP A 168 -1.61 -21.25 9.28
N VAL A 169 -1.24 -21.84 10.42
CA VAL A 169 -0.11 -22.77 10.54
C VAL A 169 -0.37 -24.02 9.71
N GLY A 170 0.53 -24.33 8.77
CA GLY A 170 0.35 -25.44 7.83
C GLY A 170 -0.89 -25.32 6.92
N GLY A 171 -1.42 -24.10 6.74
CA GLY A 171 -2.66 -23.82 6.02
C GLY A 171 -2.64 -24.11 4.52
N LYS A 172 -3.80 -23.91 3.89
CA LYS A 172 -3.97 -24.09 2.44
C LYS A 172 -3.79 -22.75 1.71
N SER A 173 -2.79 -22.67 0.84
CA SER A 173 -2.46 -21.44 0.09
C SER A 173 -3.25 -21.26 -1.21
N ARG A 174 -4.04 -22.26 -1.61
CA ARG A 174 -4.82 -22.26 -2.86
C ARG A 174 -6.29 -21.85 -2.68
N ALA A 175 -6.63 -21.28 -1.53
CA ALA A 175 -7.86 -20.52 -1.39
C ALA A 175 -7.80 -19.32 -2.33
N THR A 176 -8.95 -18.92 -2.88
CA THR A 176 -9.12 -17.66 -3.59
C THR A 176 -9.96 -16.75 -2.73
N CYS A 177 -9.38 -15.63 -2.32
CA CYS A 177 -10.00 -14.59 -1.52
C CYS A 177 -9.83 -13.25 -2.25
N LEU A 178 -10.90 -12.45 -2.29
CA LEU A 178 -10.89 -11.17 -3.00
C LEU A 178 -10.64 -10.00 -2.05
N ASP A 179 -10.01 -8.95 -2.55
CA ASP A 179 -9.92 -7.65 -1.89
C ASP A 179 -11.33 -7.14 -1.55
N PRO A 180 -11.59 -6.62 -0.33
CA PRO A 180 -12.88 -6.05 0.03
C PRO A 180 -13.21 -4.72 -0.68
N GLN A 181 -12.19 -3.95 -1.10
CA GLN A 181 -12.37 -2.60 -1.63
C GLN A 181 -13.25 -2.56 -2.90
N PRO A 182 -13.08 -3.44 -3.90
CA PRO A 182 -13.97 -3.46 -5.08
C PRO A 182 -15.40 -3.91 -4.78
N LEU A 183 -15.66 -4.43 -3.57
CA LEU A 183 -16.97 -4.95 -3.17
C LEU A 183 -17.88 -3.88 -2.57
N VAL A 184 -17.36 -2.70 -2.21
CA VAL A 184 -18.14 -1.62 -1.59
C VAL A 184 -19.40 -1.31 -2.42
N GLY A 185 -20.56 -1.36 -1.76
CA GLY A 185 -21.88 -1.18 -2.36
C GLY A 185 -22.45 -2.41 -3.08
N ARG A 186 -21.77 -3.56 -3.05
CA ARG A 186 -22.17 -4.80 -3.75
C ARG A 186 -22.42 -5.94 -2.76
N SER A 187 -23.12 -6.97 -3.23
CA SER A 187 -23.28 -8.23 -2.50
C SER A 187 -21.96 -8.97 -2.37
N ILE A 188 -21.73 -9.59 -1.21
CA ILE A 188 -20.51 -10.36 -0.93
C ILE A 188 -20.56 -11.79 -1.48
N ALA A 189 -21.67 -12.23 -2.07
CA ALA A 189 -21.95 -13.62 -2.41
C ALA A 189 -20.82 -14.30 -3.20
N ASP A 190 -20.40 -13.64 -4.27
CA ASP A 190 -19.42 -14.15 -5.23
C ASP A 190 -17.97 -13.85 -4.80
N ALA A 191 -17.79 -13.17 -3.67
CA ALA A 191 -16.50 -12.73 -3.16
C ALA A 191 -16.02 -13.49 -1.91
N LEU A 192 -16.90 -14.27 -1.27
CA LEU A 192 -16.51 -15.11 -0.15
C LEU A 192 -15.45 -16.15 -0.57
N PRO A 193 -14.54 -16.56 0.34
CA PRO A 193 -13.42 -17.46 0.03
C PRO A 193 -13.85 -18.69 -0.77
N SER A 194 -13.12 -19.06 -1.81
CA SER A 194 -13.41 -20.26 -2.63
C SER A 194 -12.17 -21.12 -2.82
N GLY A 195 -12.32 -22.34 -3.33
CA GLY A 195 -11.20 -23.27 -3.52
C GLY A 195 -10.79 -24.02 -2.25
N ASP A 196 -9.52 -24.41 -2.17
CA ASP A 196 -8.97 -25.28 -1.11
C ASP A 196 -8.91 -24.54 0.23
N GLY A 197 -9.45 -25.12 1.30
CA GLY A 197 -9.52 -24.49 2.63
C GLY A 197 -10.61 -23.44 2.82
N ALA A 198 -11.42 -23.16 1.80
CA ALA A 198 -12.48 -22.15 1.85
C ALA A 198 -13.53 -22.40 2.95
N ASP A 199 -13.82 -23.65 3.28
CA ASP A 199 -14.79 -23.98 4.33
C ASP A 199 -14.30 -23.57 5.73
N VAL A 200 -12.99 -23.71 5.99
CA VAL A 200 -12.35 -23.24 7.22
C VAL A 200 -12.38 -21.73 7.28
N LEU A 201 -11.97 -21.05 6.21
CA LEU A 201 -11.95 -19.59 6.14
C LEU A 201 -13.35 -19.00 6.31
N ARG A 202 -14.37 -19.55 5.65
CA ARG A 202 -15.77 -19.10 5.80
C ARG A 202 -16.29 -19.31 7.22
N LYS A 203 -15.95 -20.42 7.88
CA LYS A 203 -16.32 -20.65 9.30
C LYS A 203 -15.69 -19.61 10.22
N ILE A 204 -14.41 -19.26 9.98
CA ILE A 204 -13.72 -18.20 10.74
C ILE A 204 -14.40 -16.85 10.51
N MET A 205 -14.67 -16.47 9.26
CA MET A 205 -15.35 -15.21 8.93
C MET A 205 -16.76 -15.14 9.52
N ASP A 206 -17.56 -16.21 9.43
CA ASP A 206 -18.89 -16.29 10.02
C ASP A 206 -18.83 -16.15 11.56
N ALA A 207 -17.89 -16.85 12.22
CA ALA A 207 -17.74 -16.77 13.67
C ALA A 207 -17.25 -15.39 14.13
N ALA A 208 -16.27 -14.81 13.44
CA ALA A 208 -15.77 -13.47 13.73
C ALA A 208 -16.87 -12.41 13.56
N PHE A 209 -17.72 -12.54 12.54
CA PHE A 209 -18.88 -11.67 12.36
C PHE A 209 -19.79 -11.64 13.61
N PHE A 210 -20.11 -12.79 14.19
CA PHE A 210 -20.94 -12.85 15.39
C PHE A 210 -20.27 -12.24 16.62
N ILE A 211 -18.96 -12.44 16.78
CA ILE A 211 -18.19 -11.84 17.89
C ILE A 211 -18.20 -10.32 17.75
N LEU A 212 -17.86 -9.82 16.57
CA LEU A 212 -17.67 -8.39 16.33
C LEU A 212 -18.98 -7.62 16.33
N ARG A 213 -20.04 -8.16 15.69
CA ARG A 213 -21.34 -7.49 15.60
C ARG A 213 -21.91 -7.13 16.97
N ASP A 214 -21.76 -8.02 17.94
CA ASP A 214 -22.35 -7.87 19.27
C ASP A 214 -21.34 -7.29 20.30
N HIS A 215 -20.21 -6.75 19.83
CA HIS A 215 -19.15 -6.21 20.68
C HIS A 215 -19.44 -4.77 21.15
N PRO A 216 -19.21 -4.41 22.43
CA PRO A 216 -19.49 -3.07 22.97
C PRO A 216 -18.87 -1.91 22.18
N VAL A 217 -17.64 -2.07 21.68
CA VAL A 217 -16.99 -1.07 20.80
C VAL A 217 -17.85 -0.75 19.57
N ASN A 218 -18.45 -1.76 18.93
CA ASN A 218 -19.31 -1.52 17.77
C ASN A 218 -20.65 -0.90 18.18
N GLU A 219 -21.18 -1.22 19.36
CA GLU A 219 -22.36 -0.55 19.90
C GLU A 219 -22.10 0.95 20.14
N GLU A 220 -20.93 1.31 20.69
CA GLU A 220 -20.50 2.70 20.90
C GLU A 220 -20.32 3.44 19.57
N ARG A 221 -19.59 2.82 18.62
CA ARG A 221 -19.41 3.38 17.27
C ARG A 221 -20.74 3.69 16.59
N GLU A 222 -21.70 2.78 16.67
CA GLU A 222 -23.04 3.01 16.10
C GLU A 222 -23.80 4.13 16.82
N GLN A 223 -23.68 4.26 18.15
CA GLN A 223 -24.28 5.36 18.92
C GLN A 223 -23.72 6.73 18.53
N GLU A 224 -22.45 6.78 18.15
CA GLU A 224 -21.76 7.97 17.64
C GLU A 224 -22.01 8.23 16.14
N GLY A 225 -22.72 7.33 15.46
CA GLY A 225 -22.98 7.42 14.02
C GLY A 225 -21.79 7.03 13.14
N LEU A 226 -20.77 6.39 13.73
CA LEU A 226 -19.64 5.80 13.02
C LEU A 226 -20.01 4.43 12.44
N LYS A 227 -19.21 3.96 11.48
CA LYS A 227 -19.39 2.64 10.86
C LYS A 227 -18.86 1.53 11.78
N PRO A 228 -19.63 0.46 12.07
CA PRO A 228 -19.13 -0.64 12.90
C PRO A 228 -18.14 -1.51 12.12
N ALA A 229 -17.08 -1.95 12.79
CA ALA A 229 -16.15 -2.97 12.31
C ALA A 229 -16.69 -4.37 12.65
N ASN A 230 -17.75 -4.78 11.96
CA ASN A 230 -18.56 -5.94 12.34
C ASN A 230 -18.18 -7.24 11.62
N CYS A 231 -17.17 -7.24 10.74
CA CYS A 231 -16.74 -8.43 10.01
C CYS A 231 -15.23 -8.41 9.76
N LEU A 232 -14.58 -9.58 9.87
CA LEU A 232 -13.21 -9.80 9.41
C LEU A 232 -13.22 -10.38 8.00
N TRP A 233 -12.61 -9.65 7.07
CA TRP A 233 -12.48 -10.04 5.69
C TRP A 233 -11.09 -10.60 5.41
N LEU A 234 -11.03 -11.90 5.09
CA LEU A 234 -9.79 -12.62 4.84
C LEU A 234 -9.42 -12.57 3.36
N TRP A 235 -8.24 -12.03 3.04
CA TRP A 235 -7.75 -11.89 1.66
C TRP A 235 -6.23 -11.74 1.57
N GLY A 236 -5.68 -11.53 0.38
CA GLY A 236 -4.25 -11.20 0.22
C GLY A 236 -3.31 -12.32 0.67
N GLN A 237 -3.77 -13.56 0.54
CA GLN A 237 -3.17 -14.75 1.11
C GLN A 237 -1.89 -15.18 0.42
N GLY A 238 -0.94 -15.73 1.18
CA GLY A 238 0.27 -16.29 0.61
C GLY A 238 1.19 -16.96 1.62
N ARG A 239 2.32 -17.46 1.10
CA ARG A 239 3.40 -18.04 1.91
C ARG A 239 4.60 -17.13 1.85
N ALA A 240 5.38 -17.08 2.92
CA ALA A 240 6.64 -16.34 2.92
C ALA A 240 7.57 -16.84 1.80
N ALA A 241 8.27 -15.90 1.16
CA ALA A 241 9.23 -16.18 0.11
C ALA A 241 10.62 -15.71 0.55
N VAL A 242 11.65 -16.50 0.26
CA VAL A 242 13.04 -16.13 0.52
C VAL A 242 13.59 -15.33 -0.65
N TRP A 243 14.04 -14.11 -0.40
CA TRP A 243 14.57 -13.21 -1.41
C TRP A 243 16.10 -13.12 -1.29
N PRO A 244 16.84 -13.09 -2.42
CA PRO A 244 18.27 -12.76 -2.39
C PRO A 244 18.46 -11.33 -1.87
N PRO A 245 19.26 -11.08 -0.82
CA PRO A 245 19.35 -9.77 -0.18
C PRO A 245 20.05 -8.71 -1.05
N LEU A 246 19.51 -7.49 -1.09
CA LEU A 246 20.09 -6.35 -1.80
C LEU A 246 21.46 -5.92 -1.26
N PRO A 247 21.69 -5.86 0.07
CA PRO A 247 23.00 -5.48 0.61
C PRO A 247 24.15 -6.33 0.08
N GLU A 248 23.96 -7.65 -0.04
CA GLU A 248 24.97 -8.56 -0.57
C GLU A 248 25.17 -8.37 -2.08
N ARG A 249 24.06 -8.21 -2.83
CA ARG A 249 24.08 -8.07 -4.28
C ARG A 249 24.75 -6.79 -4.76
N TYR A 250 24.55 -5.69 -4.03
CA TYR A 250 25.03 -4.36 -4.40
C TYR A 250 26.18 -3.85 -3.52
N GLN A 251 26.59 -4.60 -2.48
CA GLN A 251 27.63 -4.22 -1.53
C GLN A 251 27.32 -2.87 -0.85
N ILE A 252 26.10 -2.73 -0.33
CA ILE A 252 25.56 -1.50 0.25
C ILE A 252 24.95 -1.74 1.63
N ALA A 253 25.05 -0.75 2.52
CA ALA A 253 24.21 -0.70 3.71
C ALA A 253 22.92 0.05 3.38
N GLY A 254 21.77 -0.60 3.56
CA GLY A 254 20.48 -0.06 3.16
C GLY A 254 19.41 -0.18 4.24
N VAL A 255 18.41 0.71 4.15
CA VAL A 255 17.27 0.75 5.07
C VAL A 255 15.97 1.05 4.33
N VAL A 256 14.85 0.52 4.81
CA VAL A 256 13.49 0.90 4.42
C VAL A 256 12.85 1.81 5.47
N VAL A 257 12.20 2.86 5.00
CA VAL A 257 11.38 3.78 5.79
C VAL A 257 10.00 3.80 5.15
N SER A 258 9.00 3.32 5.88
CA SER A 258 7.60 3.33 5.44
C SER A 258 6.67 3.18 6.64
N SER A 259 5.55 3.89 6.59
CA SER A 259 4.38 3.74 7.47
C SER A 259 3.46 2.59 7.06
N SER A 260 3.59 2.10 5.82
CA SER A 260 2.84 0.96 5.31
C SER A 260 3.58 -0.33 5.63
N ASP A 261 2.96 -1.19 6.43
CA ASP A 261 3.52 -2.48 6.82
C ASP A 261 3.85 -3.36 5.60
N VAL A 262 3.04 -3.32 4.55
CA VAL A 262 3.32 -4.04 3.29
C VAL A 262 4.63 -3.57 2.66
N HIS A 263 4.83 -2.25 2.55
CA HIS A 263 6.02 -1.66 1.92
C HIS A 263 7.27 -1.77 2.79
N ARG A 264 7.12 -1.62 4.11
CA ARG A 264 8.14 -1.98 5.10
C ARG A 264 8.55 -3.44 4.93
N GLY A 265 7.57 -4.33 4.78
CA GLY A 265 7.75 -5.75 4.49
C GLY A 265 8.54 -6.04 3.23
N VAL A 266 8.26 -5.34 2.12
CA VAL A 266 9.04 -5.45 0.88
C VAL A 266 10.53 -5.14 1.12
N GLY A 267 10.84 -4.08 1.88
CA GLY A 267 12.21 -3.74 2.25
C GLY A 267 12.88 -4.79 3.14
N VAL A 268 12.16 -5.30 4.15
CA VAL A 268 12.63 -6.37 5.04
C VAL A 268 12.92 -7.65 4.26
N CYS A 269 12.00 -8.07 3.38
CA CYS A 269 12.21 -9.22 2.49
C CYS A 269 13.45 -9.02 1.61
N ALA A 270 13.67 -7.81 1.10
CA ALA A 270 14.85 -7.45 0.32
C ALA A 270 16.16 -7.39 1.13
N GLY A 271 16.12 -7.66 2.44
CA GLY A 271 17.26 -7.67 3.35
C GLY A 271 17.71 -6.28 3.81
N LEU A 272 16.86 -5.27 3.71
CA LEU A 272 17.13 -3.94 4.26
C LEU A 272 16.82 -3.91 5.75
N ASP A 273 17.56 -3.09 6.51
CA ASP A 273 17.13 -2.72 7.86
C ASP A 273 15.78 -1.99 7.77
N ALA A 274 14.95 -2.05 8.81
CA ALA A 274 13.67 -1.34 8.83
C ALA A 274 13.62 -0.36 10.00
N VAL A 275 13.21 0.88 9.71
CA VAL A 275 12.95 1.87 10.75
C VAL A 275 11.59 1.59 11.38
N GLU A 276 11.51 1.78 12.70
CA GLU A 276 10.25 1.87 13.42
C GLU A 276 9.84 3.34 13.48
N LEU A 277 8.69 3.66 12.91
CA LEU A 277 8.13 5.00 12.93
C LEU A 277 7.17 5.13 14.12
N PRO A 278 7.05 6.33 14.73
CA PRO A 278 6.01 6.59 15.71
C PRO A 278 4.63 6.28 15.13
N LEU A 279 3.71 5.78 15.96
CA LEU A 279 2.32 5.59 15.56
C LEU A 279 1.76 6.92 15.04
N ALA A 280 1.26 6.91 13.80
CA ALA A 280 0.62 8.06 13.20
C ALA A 280 -0.75 8.29 13.87
N ASP A 281 -1.11 9.54 14.10
CA ASP A 281 -2.43 9.94 14.62
C ASP A 281 -3.50 10.03 13.52
N GLY A 282 -3.23 9.48 12.33
CA GLY A 282 -4.10 9.52 11.15
C GLY A 282 -3.93 10.77 10.27
N SER A 283 -3.06 11.72 10.63
CA SER A 283 -2.82 12.91 9.80
C SER A 283 -1.62 12.76 8.85
N ASP A 284 -1.83 13.02 7.54
CA ASP A 284 -0.77 13.06 6.51
C ASP A 284 0.47 13.83 6.97
N ALA A 285 0.26 14.97 7.62
CA ALA A 285 1.35 15.88 7.99
C ALA A 285 2.30 15.26 9.03
N ASN A 286 1.76 14.53 10.01
CA ASN A 286 2.57 13.86 11.02
C ASN A 286 3.27 12.63 10.44
N GLU A 287 2.58 11.89 9.56
CA GLU A 287 3.15 10.72 8.87
C GLU A 287 4.30 11.12 7.93
N PHE A 288 4.11 12.14 7.08
CA PHE A 288 5.14 12.68 6.20
C PHE A 288 6.35 13.18 6.99
N THR A 289 6.09 13.93 8.06
CA THR A 289 7.16 14.45 8.92
C THR A 289 7.99 13.32 9.54
N GLY A 290 7.33 12.28 10.07
CA GLY A 290 8.00 11.11 10.63
C GLY A 290 8.85 10.37 9.60
N CYS A 291 8.29 10.08 8.43
CA CYS A 291 8.99 9.42 7.32
C CYS A 291 10.21 10.22 6.84
N VAL A 292 10.06 11.54 6.64
CA VAL A 292 11.16 12.41 6.19
C VAL A 292 12.26 12.49 7.24
N GLN A 293 11.91 12.70 8.50
CA GLN A 293 12.91 12.77 9.58
C GLN A 293 13.70 11.47 9.69
N ALA A 294 13.02 10.33 9.66
CA ALA A 294 13.65 9.02 9.66
C ALA A 294 14.59 8.83 8.44
N ALA A 295 14.11 9.13 7.24
CA ALA A 295 14.92 9.00 6.02
C ALA A 295 16.16 9.89 6.05
N VAL A 296 16.05 11.14 6.51
CA VAL A 296 17.18 12.07 6.62
C VAL A 296 18.21 11.60 7.66
N GLN A 297 17.74 11.11 8.81
CA GLN A 297 18.61 10.54 9.84
C GLN A 297 19.36 9.30 9.35
N GLU A 298 18.68 8.42 8.61
CA GLU A 298 19.30 7.22 8.08
C GLU A 298 20.22 7.47 6.89
N LEU A 299 19.97 8.48 6.05
CA LEU A 299 20.90 8.91 5.02
C LEU A 299 22.29 9.25 5.60
N ALA A 300 22.37 9.71 6.85
CA ALA A 300 23.63 9.99 7.52
C ALA A 300 24.41 8.70 7.88
N LYS A 301 23.71 7.57 8.06
CA LYS A 301 24.27 6.29 8.55
C LYS A 301 24.42 5.23 7.46
N LYS A 302 23.59 5.27 6.42
CA LYS A 302 23.44 4.25 5.38
C LYS A 302 23.78 4.79 4.00
N ASP A 303 24.10 3.91 3.06
CA ASP A 303 24.38 4.29 1.67
C ASP A 303 23.09 4.42 0.86
N PHE A 304 22.09 3.60 1.20
CA PHE A 304 20.83 3.48 0.50
C PHE A 304 19.63 3.65 1.44
N VAL A 305 18.66 4.46 1.04
CA VAL A 305 17.35 4.58 1.69
C VAL A 305 16.26 4.27 0.68
N TYR A 306 15.42 3.29 0.99
CA TYR A 306 14.13 3.09 0.33
C TYR A 306 13.04 3.76 1.16
N LEU A 307 12.59 4.93 0.72
CA LEU A 307 11.53 5.68 1.36
C LEU A 307 10.23 5.45 0.58
N HIS A 308 9.25 4.81 1.22
CA HIS A 308 7.88 4.78 0.73
C HIS A 308 7.02 5.74 1.55
N ALA A 309 6.26 6.58 0.87
CA ALA A 309 5.25 7.44 1.44
C ALA A 309 4.15 7.64 0.39
N GLY A 310 2.90 7.66 0.80
CA GLY A 310 1.75 7.78 -0.11
C GLY A 310 0.71 8.74 0.39
N LEU A 311 -0.36 8.92 -0.39
CA LEU A 311 -1.55 9.62 0.08
C LEU A 311 -2.29 8.75 1.10
N SER A 312 -2.97 9.35 2.09
CA SER A 312 -3.78 8.61 3.06
C SER A 312 -4.94 7.86 2.42
N ASP A 313 -5.39 6.79 3.08
CA ASP A 313 -6.54 5.99 2.68
C ASP A 313 -7.79 6.87 2.48
N ASP A 314 -8.00 7.89 3.32
CA ASP A 314 -9.06 8.90 3.20
C ASP A 314 -9.05 9.56 1.82
N VAL A 315 -7.87 10.00 1.36
CA VAL A 315 -7.69 10.67 0.06
C VAL A 315 -7.80 9.67 -1.09
N LEU A 316 -7.25 8.47 -0.93
CA LEU A 316 -7.30 7.41 -1.96
C LEU A 316 -8.73 6.87 -2.18
N HIS A 317 -9.57 6.92 -1.14
CA HIS A 317 -10.95 6.46 -1.20
C HIS A 317 -11.98 7.59 -1.37
N ALA A 318 -11.58 8.84 -1.15
CA ALA A 318 -12.40 10.03 -1.35
C ALA A 318 -12.99 10.11 -2.76
N THR A 319 -14.15 10.76 -2.84
CA THR A 319 -14.81 11.08 -4.12
C THR A 319 -14.42 12.46 -4.66
N ASP A 320 -13.88 13.35 -3.83
CA ASP A 320 -13.45 14.68 -4.26
C ASP A 320 -12.03 14.65 -4.82
N VAL A 321 -11.91 14.80 -6.14
CA VAL A 321 -10.62 14.88 -6.82
C VAL A 321 -9.76 16.06 -6.34
N GLN A 322 -10.39 17.14 -5.83
CA GLN A 322 -9.65 18.30 -5.32
C GLN A 322 -8.90 17.99 -4.03
N ASP A 323 -9.40 17.05 -3.21
CA ASP A 323 -8.65 16.56 -2.05
C ASP A 323 -7.37 15.85 -2.49
N LYS A 324 -7.45 15.02 -3.54
CA LYS A 324 -6.27 14.36 -4.12
C LYS A 324 -5.27 15.37 -4.67
N VAL A 325 -5.72 16.41 -5.39
CA VAL A 325 -4.84 17.49 -5.87
C VAL A 325 -4.12 18.17 -4.70
N ARG A 326 -4.85 18.60 -3.66
CA ARG A 326 -4.25 19.22 -2.47
C ARG A 326 -3.28 18.28 -1.75
N ALA A 327 -3.61 17.00 -1.66
CA ALA A 327 -2.74 16.01 -1.01
C ALA A 327 -1.42 15.82 -1.76
N ILE A 328 -1.46 15.80 -3.11
CA ILE A 328 -0.26 15.77 -3.96
C ILE A 328 0.60 17.02 -3.74
N GLU A 329 0.00 18.21 -3.68
CA GLU A 329 0.73 19.46 -3.38
C GLU A 329 1.39 19.43 -2.00
N ARG A 330 0.68 18.92 -0.99
CA ARG A 330 1.24 18.71 0.35
C ARG A 330 2.41 17.73 0.32
N PHE A 331 2.29 16.62 -0.40
CA PHE A 331 3.36 15.63 -0.52
C PHE A 331 4.61 16.22 -1.19
N ASP A 332 4.44 16.97 -2.29
CA ASP A 332 5.56 17.63 -2.96
C ASP A 332 6.28 18.60 -2.01
N ALA A 333 5.52 19.40 -1.25
CA ALA A 333 6.06 20.37 -0.32
C ALA A 333 6.68 19.76 0.95
N GLN A 334 6.07 18.72 1.52
CA GLN A 334 6.43 18.16 2.84
C GLN A 334 7.30 16.92 2.77
N VAL A 335 7.34 16.22 1.63
CA VAL A 335 8.18 15.03 1.43
C VAL A 335 9.26 15.29 0.39
N VAL A 336 8.88 15.63 -0.85
CA VAL A 336 9.83 15.74 -1.95
C VAL A 336 10.83 16.88 -1.72
N GLY A 337 10.35 18.08 -1.37
CA GLY A 337 11.18 19.24 -1.09
C GLY A 337 12.22 18.98 0.02
N PRO A 338 11.82 18.54 1.23
CA PRO A 338 12.75 18.22 2.31
C PRO A 338 13.76 17.13 1.97
N ILE A 339 13.36 16.08 1.25
CA ILE A 339 14.29 15.02 0.80
C ILE A 339 15.31 15.57 -0.19
N LEU A 340 14.89 16.41 -1.14
CA LEU A 340 15.83 17.09 -2.06
C LEU A 340 16.81 17.98 -1.31
N ALA A 341 16.32 18.76 -0.35
CA ALA A 341 17.16 19.64 0.47
C ALA A 341 18.20 18.83 1.27
N ALA A 342 17.80 17.71 1.86
CA ALA A 342 18.70 16.82 2.59
C ALA A 342 19.75 16.17 1.67
N LEU A 343 19.34 15.65 0.52
CA LEU A 343 20.25 15.04 -0.46
C LEU A 343 21.28 16.04 -1.00
N ALA A 344 20.89 17.31 -1.19
CA ALA A 344 21.77 18.37 -1.67
C ALA A 344 22.93 18.71 -0.71
N THR A 345 22.88 18.25 0.54
CA THR A 345 23.99 18.40 1.51
C THR A 345 25.15 17.42 1.26
N TYR A 346 24.90 16.36 0.48
CA TYR A 346 25.92 15.36 0.16
C TYR A 346 26.65 15.71 -1.14
N PRO A 347 27.96 15.41 -1.25
CA PRO A 347 28.75 15.75 -2.44
C PRO A 347 28.31 15.01 -3.71
N ALA A 348 27.71 13.82 -3.55
CA ALA A 348 27.18 13.06 -4.68
C ALA A 348 26.02 12.14 -4.23
N TYR A 349 24.92 12.19 -4.96
CA TYR A 349 23.73 11.37 -4.72
C TYR A 349 23.01 10.97 -6.01
N ARG A 350 22.21 9.90 -5.92
CA ARG A 350 21.19 9.55 -6.90
C ARG A 350 19.83 9.41 -6.23
N LEU A 351 18.83 10.00 -6.87
CA LEU A 351 17.44 9.96 -6.44
C LEU A 351 16.61 9.32 -7.56
N LEU A 352 15.94 8.22 -7.25
CA LEU A 352 14.92 7.63 -8.10
C LEU A 352 13.55 7.89 -7.46
N VAL A 353 12.72 8.70 -8.10
CA VAL A 353 11.30 8.84 -7.74
C VAL A 353 10.51 7.84 -8.57
N VAL A 354 9.64 7.07 -7.92
CA VAL A 354 8.63 6.24 -8.57
C VAL A 354 7.28 6.74 -8.09
N CYS A 355 6.36 6.98 -9.00
CA CYS A 355 5.01 7.43 -8.70
C CYS A 355 4.02 6.47 -9.38
N ASP A 356 3.18 5.83 -8.59
CA ASP A 356 2.24 4.82 -9.06
C ASP A 356 0.80 5.20 -8.66
N PRO A 357 -0.22 4.47 -9.14
CA PRO A 357 -1.61 4.81 -8.82
C PRO A 357 -2.06 4.37 -7.42
N GLY A 358 -1.21 3.67 -6.67
CA GLY A 358 -1.61 3.04 -5.42
C GLY A 358 -2.80 2.10 -5.57
N LEU A 359 -3.73 2.19 -4.63
CA LEU A 359 -5.01 1.45 -4.64
C LEU A 359 -6.12 2.16 -5.42
N ALA A 360 -5.79 3.15 -6.26
CA ALA A 360 -6.80 3.94 -6.97
C ALA A 360 -7.76 3.05 -7.77
N LYS A 361 -9.06 3.41 -7.70
CA LYS A 361 -10.14 2.71 -8.40
C LYS A 361 -9.78 2.55 -9.87
N SER A 362 -9.75 1.30 -10.35
CA SER A 362 -9.79 1.04 -11.78
C SER A 362 -11.10 1.61 -12.33
N HIS A 363 -11.03 2.73 -13.05
CA HIS A 363 -12.18 3.30 -13.74
C HIS A 363 -12.42 2.51 -15.03
N GLY A 364 -13.01 1.32 -14.91
CA GLY A 364 -13.18 0.40 -16.02
C GLY A 364 -11.88 -0.35 -16.35
N ALA A 365 -11.51 -0.39 -17.63
CA ALA A 365 -10.37 -1.17 -18.13
C ALA A 365 -9.03 -0.40 -18.18
N GLU A 366 -9.05 0.92 -17.98
CA GLU A 366 -7.84 1.74 -18.01
C GLU A 366 -7.19 1.79 -16.62
N VAL A 367 -5.87 1.58 -16.59
CA VAL A 367 -5.03 1.65 -15.39
C VAL A 367 -4.10 2.85 -15.57
N PRO A 368 -3.99 3.75 -14.57
CA PRO A 368 -3.02 4.83 -14.65
C PRO A 368 -1.60 4.29 -14.84
N PRO A 369 -0.75 4.99 -15.60
CA PRO A 369 0.62 4.54 -15.80
C PRO A 369 1.46 4.74 -14.53
N ILE A 370 2.54 3.97 -14.41
CA ILE A 370 3.56 4.18 -13.39
C ILE A 370 4.64 5.09 -13.96
N LEU A 371 4.98 6.14 -13.24
CA LEU A 371 5.93 7.19 -13.61
C LEU A 371 7.25 6.98 -12.87
N TYR A 372 8.37 7.37 -13.47
CA TYR A 372 9.62 7.50 -12.74
C TYR A 372 10.40 8.74 -13.14
N ALA A 373 11.23 9.23 -12.22
CA ALA A 373 12.27 10.20 -12.48
C ALA A 373 13.58 9.75 -11.82
N LEU A 374 14.68 9.73 -12.58
CA LEU A 374 16.01 9.41 -12.08
C LEU A 374 16.92 10.64 -12.20
N CYS A 375 17.35 11.15 -11.06
CA CYS A 375 18.30 12.26 -10.95
C CYS A 375 19.64 11.73 -10.43
N ASP A 376 20.72 12.10 -11.12
CA ASP A 376 22.10 11.91 -10.68
C ASP A 376 22.72 13.30 -10.46
N SER A 377 23.19 13.57 -9.25
CA SER A 377 23.73 14.89 -8.89
C SER A 377 24.98 15.27 -9.70
N ALA A 378 25.68 14.29 -10.28
CA ALA A 378 26.84 14.52 -11.13
C ALA A 378 26.48 14.77 -12.61
N ALA A 379 25.23 14.50 -13.01
CA ALA A 379 24.79 14.70 -14.39
C ALA A 379 24.53 16.18 -14.69
N LYS A 380 24.89 16.61 -15.90
CA LYS A 380 24.56 17.96 -16.38
C LYS A 380 23.06 18.06 -16.68
N PRO A 381 22.39 19.15 -16.27
CA PRO A 381 20.99 19.37 -16.63
C PRO A 381 20.81 19.38 -18.16
N SER A 382 19.72 18.77 -18.64
CA SER A 382 19.33 18.89 -20.05
C SER A 382 18.88 20.33 -20.32
N ALA A 383 19.69 21.10 -21.07
CA ALA A 383 19.36 22.47 -21.41
C ALA A 383 18.18 22.55 -22.40
N GLY A 384 17.21 23.43 -22.12
CA GLY A 384 16.18 23.84 -23.10
C GLY A 384 14.90 23.00 -23.15
N VAL A 385 14.71 22.00 -22.29
CA VAL A 385 13.46 21.22 -22.21
C VAL A 385 12.74 21.52 -20.89
N THR A 386 11.56 22.15 -20.98
CA THR A 386 10.66 22.29 -19.84
C THR A 386 9.91 20.98 -19.66
N LYS A 387 10.34 20.16 -18.69
CA LYS A 387 9.68 18.93 -18.28
C LYS A 387 8.83 19.21 -17.05
N ARG A 388 7.63 18.64 -16.99
CA ARG A 388 6.83 18.52 -15.76
C ARG A 388 6.60 17.05 -15.43
N PHE A 389 6.49 16.75 -14.14
CA PHE A 389 6.35 15.38 -13.68
C PHE A 389 4.87 14.97 -13.60
N HIS A 390 4.28 14.64 -14.75
CA HIS A 390 2.91 14.11 -14.82
C HIS A 390 2.71 13.23 -16.06
N GLU A 391 1.65 12.43 -16.08
CA GLU A 391 1.34 11.40 -17.08
C GLU A 391 1.30 11.94 -18.50
N GLN A 392 0.77 13.17 -18.68
CA GLN A 392 0.59 13.79 -19.99
C GLN A 392 1.81 14.58 -20.51
N ASP A 393 2.93 14.65 -19.78
CA ASP A 393 4.11 15.39 -20.28
C ASP A 393 4.67 14.69 -21.51
N ALA A 394 4.96 15.44 -22.58
CA ALA A 394 5.38 14.85 -23.86
C ALA A 394 6.68 14.02 -23.74
N ASN A 395 7.56 14.35 -22.78
CA ASN A 395 8.80 13.61 -22.51
C ASN A 395 8.56 12.31 -21.73
N ILE A 396 7.34 12.11 -21.22
CA ILE A 396 6.93 10.94 -20.46
C ILE A 396 5.99 10.09 -21.33
N ALA A 397 4.86 10.67 -21.74
CA ALA A 397 3.83 10.01 -22.55
C ALA A 397 4.37 9.49 -23.89
N GLY A 398 5.37 10.17 -24.47
CA GLY A 398 6.00 9.79 -25.73
C GLY A 398 7.05 8.68 -25.62
N THR A 399 7.32 8.15 -24.43
CA THR A 399 8.39 7.16 -24.20
C THR A 399 7.85 5.75 -24.06
N ALA A 400 8.61 4.77 -24.56
CA ALA A 400 8.30 3.36 -24.31
C ALA A 400 8.50 3.05 -22.81
N PRO A 401 7.51 2.41 -22.14
CA PRO A 401 7.66 2.02 -20.74
C PRO A 401 8.89 1.14 -20.51
N ARG A 402 9.63 1.42 -19.44
CA ARG A 402 10.79 0.64 -19.03
C ARG A 402 10.40 -0.44 -18.04
N ASP A 403 11.04 -1.60 -18.15
CA ASP A 403 10.90 -2.68 -17.17
C ASP A 403 11.38 -2.22 -15.78
N ALA A 404 10.44 -2.15 -14.83
CA ALA A 404 10.69 -1.73 -13.45
C ALA A 404 11.77 -2.58 -12.77
N THR A 405 11.89 -3.88 -13.12
CA THR A 405 12.90 -4.81 -12.57
C THR A 405 14.34 -4.42 -12.91
N LYS A 406 14.54 -3.48 -13.83
CA LYS A 406 15.87 -3.01 -14.25
C LYS A 406 16.29 -1.71 -13.59
N LEU A 407 15.45 -1.06 -12.80
CA LEU A 407 15.75 0.25 -12.20
C LEU A 407 16.93 0.21 -11.24
N MET A 408 17.06 -0.84 -10.43
CA MET A 408 18.19 -0.99 -9.50
C MET A 408 19.55 -1.01 -10.22
N LEU A 409 19.63 -1.58 -11.43
CA LEU A 409 20.85 -1.57 -12.24
C LEU A 409 21.22 -0.17 -12.74
N ARG A 410 20.25 0.74 -12.80
CA ARG A 410 20.46 2.14 -13.17
C ARG A 410 20.79 2.99 -11.96
N LEU A 411 20.13 2.74 -10.83
CA LEU A 411 20.41 3.41 -9.59
C LEU A 411 21.85 3.13 -9.12
N PHE A 412 22.23 1.84 -9.07
CA PHE A 412 23.56 1.36 -8.74
C PHE A 412 24.32 0.98 -10.02
N PRO A 413 25.12 1.89 -10.60
CA PRO A 413 25.87 1.58 -11.81
C PRO A 413 26.96 0.56 -11.46
N ARG A 414 27.17 -0.44 -12.32
CA ARG A 414 28.18 -1.50 -12.09
C ARG A 414 29.57 -0.89 -11.91
N GLY A 415 30.25 -1.23 -10.80
CA GLY A 415 31.66 -0.89 -10.56
C GLY A 415 31.96 -0.33 -9.17
N VAL A 416 31.51 -1.02 -8.11
CA VAL A 416 32.12 -0.89 -6.78
C VAL A 416 33.19 -1.97 -6.66
#